data_AF-A0A397D280-F1
#
_entry.id   AF-A0A397D280-F1
#
_cell.length_a   1.000
_cell.length_b   1.000
_cell.length_c   1.000
_cell.angle_alpha   90.00
_cell.angle_beta   90.00
_cell.angle_gamma   90.00
#
_symmetry.space_group_name_H-M   'P 1'
#
loop_
_entity.id
_entity.type
_entity.pdbx_description
1 polymer ?
#
loop_
_entity_poly.entity_id
_entity_poly.type
_entity_poly.pdbx_seq_one_letter_code
_entity_poly.pdbx_strand_id
1 'polypeptide(L)'
;LSASLLALGDLLAENCHDIWAIERLEQGWTWGPRRDDKLKHHPNLIPYKEMSKEEQKFDFRTSMETIKTIVAMKYGVARGRRGPDGILRTLTHSNSATSDKGTGGHSPKAAAAVGRSFSFMDVSHSIPYGRNGQTYTPQPVDTSKVVFPASLRRLMDLLAENAHEVWSKGRMDEGWTYGQVRDDKLKKHVCLVPYVFLTEAEKDFDVKTAEATLKMLYALGYLIVDSNGHSLV
;
A
#
# COMPACT_ATOMS: atom_id res chain seq x y z
N LEU A 1 3.53 7.94 17.68
CA LEU A 1 2.33 7.56 16.89
C LEU A 1 1.28 7.02 17.86
N SER A 2 0.00 7.30 17.64
CA SER A 2 -1.08 6.86 18.56
C SER A 2 -1.39 5.36 18.40
N ALA A 3 -1.99 4.74 19.43
CA ALA A 3 -2.41 3.33 19.38
C ALA A 3 -3.38 3.05 18.22
N SER A 4 -4.24 4.01 17.88
CA SER A 4 -5.16 3.93 16.74
C SER A 4 -4.44 3.81 15.39
N LEU A 5 -3.30 4.51 15.23
CA LEU A 5 -2.48 4.44 14.01
C LEU A 5 -1.66 3.15 13.94
N LEU A 6 -1.25 2.59 15.07
CA LEU A 6 -0.59 1.28 15.10
C LEU A 6 -1.57 0.18 14.68
N ALA A 7 -2.79 0.19 15.22
CA ALA A 7 -3.83 -0.76 14.80
C ALA A 7 -4.17 -0.62 13.31
N LEU A 8 -4.17 0.60 12.76
CA LEU A 8 -4.31 0.82 11.32
C LEU A 8 -3.15 0.18 10.53
N GLY A 9 -1.92 0.29 11.03
CA GLY A 9 -0.76 -0.34 10.40
C GLY A 9 -0.91 -1.85 10.25
N ASP A 10 -1.42 -2.54 11.28
CA ASP A 10 -1.70 -3.97 11.22
C ASP A 10 -2.81 -4.31 10.22
N LEU A 11 -3.90 -3.53 10.20
CA LEU A 11 -4.99 -3.73 9.24
C LEU A 11 -4.54 -3.53 7.79
N LEU A 12 -3.69 -2.53 7.54
CA LEU A 12 -3.09 -2.33 6.22
C LEU A 12 -2.18 -3.49 5.84
N ALA A 13 -1.34 -3.97 6.76
CA ALA A 13 -0.43 -5.08 6.50
C ALA A 13 -1.20 -6.37 6.14
N GLU A 14 -2.22 -6.73 6.92
CA GLU A 14 -3.08 -7.89 6.64
C GLU A 14 -3.77 -7.76 5.28
N ASN A 15 -4.31 -6.58 4.96
CA ASN A 15 -4.94 -6.37 3.67
C ASN A 15 -3.94 -6.44 2.50
N CYS A 16 -2.78 -5.78 2.62
CA CYS A 16 -1.73 -5.82 1.60
C CYS A 16 -1.22 -7.25 1.38
N HIS A 17 -1.15 -8.04 2.45
CA HIS A 17 -0.81 -9.45 2.37
C HIS A 17 -1.84 -10.25 1.57
N ASP A 18 -3.14 -10.04 1.81
CA ASP A 18 -4.19 -10.73 1.06
C ASP A 18 -4.21 -10.33 -0.42
N ILE A 19 -3.96 -9.06 -0.72
CA ILE A 19 -3.74 -8.56 -2.08
C ILE A 19 -2.57 -9.28 -2.76
N TRP A 20 -1.41 -9.31 -2.10
CA TRP A 20 -0.22 -9.99 -2.61
C TRP A 20 -0.46 -11.49 -2.82
N ALA A 21 -1.20 -12.12 -1.91
CA ALA A 21 -1.55 -13.52 -2.01
C ALA A 21 -2.38 -13.79 -3.27
N ILE A 22 -3.43 -13.00 -3.53
CA ILE A 22 -4.25 -13.12 -4.75
C ILE A 22 -3.38 -13.00 -6.01
N GLU A 23 -2.51 -12.00 -6.09
CA GLU A 23 -1.62 -11.83 -7.25
C GLU A 23 -0.73 -13.05 -7.49
N ARG A 24 -0.23 -13.67 -6.40
CA ARG A 24 0.58 -14.88 -6.47
C ARG A 24 -0.26 -16.07 -6.92
N LEU A 25 -1.47 -16.22 -6.40
CA LEU A 25 -2.40 -17.28 -6.79
C LEU A 25 -2.77 -17.18 -8.27
N GLU A 26 -3.05 -15.97 -8.78
CA GLU A 26 -3.30 -15.72 -10.21
C GLU A 26 -2.08 -16.05 -11.09
N GLN A 27 -0.87 -15.87 -10.57
CA GLN A 27 0.38 -16.27 -11.23
C GLN A 27 0.64 -17.79 -11.12
N GLY A 28 -0.26 -18.56 -10.49
CA GLY A 28 -0.16 -20.00 -10.30
C GLY A 28 0.78 -20.43 -9.18
N TRP A 29 1.05 -19.56 -8.21
CA TRP A 29 1.75 -19.95 -6.99
C TRP A 29 0.82 -20.68 -6.04
N THR A 30 1.36 -21.62 -5.26
CA THR A 30 0.64 -22.32 -4.20
C THR A 30 1.47 -22.33 -2.92
N TRP A 31 0.84 -22.72 -1.81
CA TRP A 31 1.56 -22.85 -0.56
C TRP A 31 2.59 -23.99 -0.62
N GLY A 32 3.76 -23.75 -0.04
CA GLY A 32 4.71 -24.81 0.30
C GLY A 32 5.62 -24.40 1.46
N PRO A 33 6.20 -25.34 2.20
CA PRO A 33 6.95 -25.04 3.44
C PRO A 33 8.22 -24.21 3.23
N ARG A 34 8.67 -24.08 1.98
CA ARG A 34 9.81 -23.25 1.56
C ARG A 34 9.49 -22.63 0.20
N ARG A 35 10.15 -21.51 -0.10
CA ARG A 35 10.04 -20.88 -1.40
C ARG A 35 10.73 -21.74 -2.46
N ASP A 36 10.02 -22.05 -3.52
CA ASP A 36 10.53 -22.76 -4.70
C ASP A 36 9.96 -22.11 -5.96
N ASP A 37 10.81 -21.41 -6.70
CA ASP A 37 10.39 -20.65 -7.88
C ASP A 37 10.06 -21.56 -9.08
N LYS A 38 10.63 -22.78 -9.14
CA LYS A 38 10.34 -23.74 -10.23
C LYS A 38 8.98 -24.39 -10.03
N LEU A 39 8.66 -24.77 -8.80
CA LEU A 39 7.37 -25.35 -8.41
C LEU A 39 6.31 -24.28 -8.11
N LYS A 40 6.71 -23.00 -8.08
CA LYS A 40 5.89 -21.86 -7.63
C LYS A 40 5.31 -22.06 -6.23
N HIS A 41 6.12 -22.54 -5.30
CA HIS A 41 5.75 -22.62 -3.90
C HIS A 41 6.18 -21.38 -3.12
N HIS A 42 5.31 -20.86 -2.25
CA HIS A 42 5.66 -19.78 -1.33
C HIS A 42 5.16 -20.07 0.10
N PRO A 43 6.00 -19.91 1.14
CA PRO A 43 5.62 -20.23 2.52
C PRO A 43 4.61 -19.25 3.13
N ASN A 44 4.62 -18.00 2.66
CA ASN A 44 3.70 -16.96 3.16
C ASN A 44 2.32 -17.02 2.51
N LEU A 45 2.01 -17.99 1.64
CA LEU A 45 0.63 -18.19 1.15
C LEU A 45 -0.26 -18.85 2.22
N ILE A 46 -0.39 -18.16 3.35
CA ILE A 46 -1.10 -18.50 4.59
C ILE A 46 -1.74 -17.22 5.15
N PRO A 47 -2.67 -17.30 6.11
CA PRO A 47 -3.21 -16.11 6.77
C PRO A 47 -2.11 -15.25 7.40
N TYR A 48 -2.20 -13.93 7.28
CA TYR A 48 -1.21 -12.98 7.78
C TYR A 48 -0.85 -13.22 9.26
N LYS A 49 -1.87 -13.49 10.09
CA LYS A 49 -1.72 -13.76 11.52
C LYS A 49 -0.89 -15.01 11.84
N GLU A 50 -0.77 -15.94 10.89
CA GLU A 50 -0.04 -17.20 11.01
C GLU A 50 1.39 -17.13 10.43
N MET A 51 1.76 -16.03 9.78
CA MET A 51 3.14 -15.77 9.34
C MET A 51 4.11 -15.65 10.51
N SER A 52 5.42 -15.76 10.25
CA SER A 52 6.42 -15.49 11.28
C SER A 52 6.36 -14.04 11.76
N LYS A 53 6.83 -13.78 12.98
CA LYS A 53 6.84 -12.42 13.53
C LYS A 53 7.77 -11.48 12.77
N GLU A 54 8.82 -12.02 12.18
CA GLU A 54 9.76 -11.29 11.34
C GLU A 54 9.09 -10.79 10.06
N GLU A 55 8.32 -11.65 9.39
CA GLU A 55 7.58 -11.31 8.17
C GLU A 55 6.42 -10.34 8.47
N GLN A 56 5.62 -10.61 9.51
CA GLN A 56 4.58 -9.67 9.97
C GLN A 56 5.17 -8.28 10.26
N LYS A 57 6.33 -8.23 10.94
CA LYS A 57 7.02 -6.97 11.25
C LYS A 57 7.56 -6.26 10.01
N PHE A 58 7.87 -6.98 8.95
CA PHE A 58 8.29 -6.37 7.68
C PHE A 58 7.11 -5.68 6.98
N ASP A 59 5.98 -6.38 6.84
CA ASP A 59 4.77 -5.84 6.19
C ASP A 59 4.15 -4.70 7.00
N PHE A 60 4.15 -4.84 8.33
CA PHE A 60 3.75 -3.77 9.25
C PHE A 60 4.58 -2.50 9.05
N ARG A 61 5.92 -2.61 9.01
CA ARG A 61 6.80 -1.46 8.82
C ARG A 61 6.52 -0.76 7.49
N THR A 62 6.39 -1.53 6.42
CA THR A 62 6.06 -0.98 5.10
C THR A 62 4.73 -0.22 5.14
N SER A 63 3.70 -0.81 5.74
CA SER A 63 2.39 -0.17 5.89
C SER A 63 2.45 1.11 6.73
N MET A 64 3.30 1.15 7.75
CA MET A 64 3.52 2.35 8.56
C MET A 64 4.22 3.47 7.80
N GLU A 65 5.09 3.18 6.83
CA GLU A 65 5.73 4.23 6.02
C GLU A 65 4.71 5.00 5.18
N THR A 66 3.65 4.33 4.68
CA THR A 66 2.53 5.00 4.01
C THR A 66 1.85 6.00 4.94
N ILE A 67 1.50 5.57 6.17
CA ILE A 67 0.85 6.45 7.16
C ILE A 67 1.76 7.62 7.53
N LYS A 68 3.05 7.36 7.78
CA LYS A 68 4.04 8.40 8.10
C LYS A 68 4.20 9.40 6.95
N THR A 69 4.15 8.93 5.70
CA THR A 69 4.22 9.77 4.50
C THR A 69 3.04 10.74 4.46
N ILE A 70 1.82 10.25 4.67
CA ILE A 70 0.61 11.10 4.72
C ILE A 70 0.75 12.18 5.82
N VAL A 71 1.23 11.79 7.00
CA VAL A 71 1.49 12.72 8.12
C VAL A 71 2.59 13.73 7.77
N ALA A 72 3.67 13.31 7.13
CA ALA A 72 4.75 14.18 6.69
C ALA A 72 4.28 15.22 5.66
N MET A 73 3.35 14.84 4.79
CA MET A 73 2.67 15.71 3.82
C MET A 73 1.64 16.66 4.45
N LYS A 74 1.56 16.71 5.79
CA LYS A 74 0.67 17.59 6.58
C LYS A 74 -0.81 17.23 6.49
N TYR A 75 -1.13 15.99 6.19
CA TYR A 75 -2.47 15.43 6.31
C TYR A 75 -2.58 14.57 7.57
N GLY A 76 -3.77 14.49 8.15
CA GLY A 76 -4.08 13.58 9.24
C GLY A 76 -4.77 12.32 8.75
N VAL A 77 -4.62 11.24 9.52
CA VAL A 77 -5.44 10.03 9.38
C VAL A 77 -6.20 9.83 10.69
N ALA A 78 -7.52 9.96 10.65
CA ALA A 78 -8.38 9.93 11.82
C ALA A 78 -9.34 8.74 11.77
N ARG A 79 -9.64 8.13 12.92
CA ARG A 79 -10.67 7.09 12.99
C ARG A 79 -12.03 7.74 12.75
N GLY A 80 -12.75 7.25 11.75
CA GLY A 80 -14.11 7.70 11.47
C GLY A 80 -15.17 6.79 12.09
N ARG A 81 -16.39 7.31 12.22
CA ARG A 81 -17.58 6.52 12.58
C ARG A 81 -18.50 6.44 11.37
N ARG A 82 -18.92 5.24 10.98
CA ARG A 82 -19.94 5.09 9.93
C ARG A 82 -21.30 5.54 10.48
N GLY A 83 -21.95 6.43 9.76
CA GLY A 83 -23.33 6.82 10.02
C GLY A 83 -24.34 5.75 9.55
N PRO A 84 -25.64 5.98 9.79
CA PRO A 84 -26.72 5.09 9.32
C PRO A 84 -26.77 4.95 7.80
N ASP A 85 -26.27 5.96 7.07
CA ASP A 85 -26.12 6.02 5.62
C ASP A 85 -24.85 5.34 5.10
N GLY A 86 -24.04 4.74 5.98
CA GLY A 86 -22.76 4.11 5.64
C GLY A 86 -21.61 5.09 5.41
N ILE A 87 -21.86 6.40 5.42
CA ILE A 87 -20.84 7.44 5.21
C ILE A 87 -20.02 7.63 6.48
N LEU A 88 -18.70 7.67 6.31
CA LEU A 88 -17.74 7.82 7.40
C LEU A 88 -17.62 9.30 7.79
N ARG A 89 -17.75 9.62 9.08
CA ARG A 89 -17.67 10.99 9.62
C ARG A 89 -16.63 11.10 10.72
N THR A 90 -16.00 12.27 10.85
CA THR A 90 -14.99 12.54 11.88
C THR A 90 -15.63 12.48 13.27
N LEU A 91 -14.94 11.83 14.21
CA LEU A 91 -15.27 11.95 15.63
C LEU A 91 -14.76 13.32 16.10
N THR A 92 -15.64 14.29 16.31
CA THR A 92 -15.25 15.57 16.91
C THR A 92 -14.80 15.32 18.34
N HIS A 93 -13.50 15.31 18.62
CA HIS A 93 -12.95 15.66 19.94
C HIS A 93 -11.53 16.23 19.85
N SER A 94 -11.36 17.35 20.55
CA SER A 94 -10.25 18.28 20.69
C SER A 94 -8.95 17.74 21.30
N ASN A 95 -7.80 18.16 20.74
CA ASN A 95 -6.42 18.27 21.27
C ASN A 95 -5.77 16.97 21.83
N SER A 96 -4.46 16.71 21.76
CA SER A 96 -3.25 17.55 21.60
C SER A 96 -2.09 16.74 20.98
N ALA A 97 -1.18 17.45 20.33
CA ALA A 97 0.04 16.96 19.69
C ALA A 97 1.10 16.40 20.67
N THR A 98 1.88 15.41 20.20
CA THR A 98 3.30 15.26 20.57
C THR A 98 4.12 14.79 19.37
N SER A 99 5.19 15.54 19.10
CA SER A 99 6.20 15.30 18.08
C SER A 99 7.26 14.31 18.58
N ASP A 100 7.79 13.44 17.70
CA ASP A 100 9.10 12.83 17.92
C ASP A 100 9.85 12.56 16.60
N LYS A 101 11.18 12.72 16.64
CA LYS A 101 12.17 12.72 15.55
C LYS A 101 12.91 11.37 15.46
N GLY A 102 13.48 11.07 14.29
CA GLY A 102 14.61 10.11 14.11
C GLY A 102 14.34 9.00 13.08
N THR A 103 14.75 9.17 11.81
CA THR A 103 15.98 8.67 11.13
C THR A 103 16.06 7.17 10.83
N GLY A 104 16.33 6.83 9.57
CA GLY A 104 16.87 5.53 9.16
C GLY A 104 16.35 5.06 7.80
N GLY A 105 16.96 5.53 6.71
CA GLY A 105 16.65 5.06 5.36
C GLY A 105 17.26 3.69 5.09
N HIS A 106 16.45 2.74 4.59
CA HIS A 106 16.87 1.55 3.85
C HIS A 106 15.75 1.19 2.86
N SER A 107 16.15 0.82 1.65
CA SER A 107 15.35 0.68 0.42
C SER A 107 14.10 -0.22 0.55
N PRO A 108 12.93 0.17 0.01
CA PRO A 108 11.73 -0.66 0.07
C PRO A 108 11.66 -1.59 -1.14
N LYS A 109 11.79 -2.91 -0.91
CA LYS A 109 11.31 -3.93 -1.85
C LYS A 109 9.78 -4.11 -1.83
N ALA A 110 9.08 -3.39 -0.97
CA ALA A 110 7.65 -3.58 -0.71
C ALA A 110 6.75 -2.47 -1.30
N ALA A 111 7.30 -1.38 -1.84
CA ALA A 111 6.51 -0.35 -2.52
C ALA A 111 5.88 -0.84 -3.84
N ALA A 112 6.36 -1.97 -4.39
CA ALA A 112 5.87 -2.51 -5.65
C ALA A 112 4.58 -3.34 -5.53
N ALA A 113 4.13 -3.71 -4.32
CA ALA A 113 2.98 -4.61 -4.14
C ALA A 113 1.60 -3.91 -4.25
N VAL A 114 1.55 -2.59 -4.40
CA VAL A 114 0.28 -1.83 -4.49
C VAL A 114 0.03 -1.36 -5.95
N GLY A 115 0.85 -1.80 -6.89
CA GLY A 115 0.99 -1.14 -8.20
C GLY A 115 -0.08 -1.47 -9.25
N ARG A 116 -0.81 -2.58 -9.21
CA ARG A 116 -1.74 -2.92 -10.29
C ARG A 116 -3.18 -2.58 -9.92
N SER A 117 -3.88 -1.92 -10.85
CA SER A 117 -5.32 -1.65 -10.76
C SER A 117 -6.07 -2.96 -10.49
N PHE A 118 -6.57 -3.11 -9.26
CA PHE A 118 -7.39 -4.25 -8.86
C PHE A 118 -8.74 -4.15 -9.54
N SER A 119 -8.92 -4.90 -10.62
CA SER A 119 -10.26 -5.30 -11.05
C SER A 119 -10.65 -6.48 -10.18
N PHE A 120 -11.58 -6.26 -9.25
CA PHE A 120 -12.26 -7.34 -8.54
C PHE A 120 -13.11 -8.13 -9.54
N MET A 121 -12.48 -9.01 -10.32
CA MET A 121 -13.22 -10.13 -10.91
C MET A 121 -13.47 -11.13 -9.80
N ASP A 122 -14.72 -11.57 -9.72
CA ASP A 122 -15.35 -12.39 -8.68
C ASP A 122 -14.79 -13.83 -8.61
N VAL A 123 -13.49 -13.96 -8.36
CA VAL A 123 -12.80 -15.24 -8.26
C VAL A 123 -12.30 -15.41 -6.82
N SER A 124 -13.00 -16.26 -6.07
CA SER A 124 -12.54 -16.71 -4.75
C SER A 124 -11.30 -17.58 -4.93
N HIS A 125 -10.13 -17.07 -4.51
CA HIS A 125 -8.86 -17.80 -4.58
C HIS A 125 -8.61 -18.55 -3.27
N SER A 126 -9.18 -19.74 -3.11
CA SER A 126 -8.95 -20.59 -1.93
C SER A 126 -7.87 -21.62 -2.21
N ILE A 127 -6.91 -21.78 -1.29
CA ILE A 127 -5.85 -22.79 -1.39
C ILE A 127 -5.68 -23.60 -0.09
N PRO A 128 -5.29 -24.87 -0.19
CA PRO A 128 -4.83 -25.62 0.97
C PRO A 128 -3.44 -25.13 1.41
N TYR A 129 -3.20 -25.08 2.71
CA TYR A 129 -1.92 -24.76 3.30
C TYR A 129 -1.65 -25.57 4.57
N GLY A 130 -0.40 -25.59 5.00
CA GLY A 130 0.04 -26.33 6.18
C GLY A 130 0.05 -27.84 5.96
N ARG A 131 0.62 -28.58 6.92
CA ARG A 131 0.65 -30.06 6.86
C ARG A 131 -0.71 -30.70 7.10
N ASN A 132 -1.62 -29.95 7.72
CA ASN A 132 -2.96 -30.42 8.10
C ASN A 132 -4.03 -30.06 7.08
N GLY A 133 -3.66 -29.43 5.96
CA GLY A 133 -4.61 -29.08 4.88
C GLY A 133 -5.64 -28.02 5.28
N GLN A 134 -5.25 -27.03 6.08
CA GLN A 134 -6.10 -25.86 6.36
C GLN A 134 -6.36 -25.09 5.06
N THR A 135 -7.44 -24.31 4.99
CA THR A 135 -7.77 -23.52 3.80
C THR A 135 -7.53 -22.05 4.06
N TYR A 136 -6.72 -21.43 3.20
CA TYR A 136 -6.51 -19.98 3.18
C TYR A 136 -7.30 -19.41 2.00
N THR A 137 -8.14 -18.42 2.30
CA THR A 137 -8.86 -17.63 1.31
C THR A 137 -8.54 -16.16 1.60
N PRO A 138 -7.69 -15.50 0.81
CA PRO A 138 -7.42 -14.08 0.97
C PRO A 138 -8.70 -13.26 0.79
N GLN A 139 -8.91 -12.25 1.62
CA GLN A 139 -10.11 -11.42 1.67
C GLN A 139 -9.72 -9.95 1.80
N PRO A 140 -9.11 -9.35 0.75
CA PRO A 140 -8.81 -7.93 0.78
C PRO A 140 -10.11 -7.12 0.88
N VAL A 141 -10.01 -5.94 1.47
CA VAL A 141 -11.14 -5.04 1.65
C VAL A 141 -11.63 -4.55 0.30
N ASP A 142 -12.93 -4.71 0.04
CA ASP A 142 -13.59 -4.17 -1.14
C ASP A 142 -13.61 -2.64 -1.11
N THR A 143 -13.03 -2.04 -2.15
CA THR A 143 -12.96 -0.59 -2.33
C THR A 143 -13.75 -0.10 -3.55
N SER A 144 -14.44 -0.99 -4.27
CA SER A 144 -15.14 -0.69 -5.53
C SER A 144 -16.20 0.41 -5.40
N LYS A 145 -16.83 0.51 -4.21
CA LYS A 145 -17.87 1.51 -3.90
C LYS A 145 -17.32 2.83 -3.38
N VAL A 146 -16.01 2.95 -3.18
CA VAL A 146 -15.38 4.17 -2.69
C VAL A 146 -15.07 5.08 -3.87
N VAL A 147 -15.71 6.25 -3.90
CA VAL A 147 -15.45 7.31 -4.86
C VAL A 147 -14.95 8.52 -4.10
N PHE A 148 -13.81 9.06 -4.51
CA PHE A 148 -13.23 10.22 -3.83
C PHE A 148 -13.53 11.54 -4.53
N PRO A 149 -13.74 12.61 -3.75
CA PRO A 149 -13.85 13.96 -4.29
C PRO A 149 -12.50 14.49 -4.81
N ALA A 150 -12.56 15.52 -5.66
CA ALA A 150 -11.39 16.17 -6.23
C ALA A 150 -10.45 16.81 -5.18
N SER A 151 -10.95 17.10 -3.97
CA SER A 151 -10.15 17.59 -2.84
C SER A 151 -9.00 16.67 -2.46
N LEU A 152 -9.14 15.36 -2.66
CA LEU A 152 -8.07 14.39 -2.40
C LEU A 152 -7.06 14.25 -3.54
N ARG A 153 -7.33 14.82 -4.72
CA ARG A 153 -6.46 14.67 -5.89
C ARG A 153 -5.04 15.16 -5.60
N ARG A 154 -4.92 16.28 -4.89
CA ARG A 154 -3.61 16.82 -4.49
C ARG A 154 -2.81 15.84 -3.62
N LEU A 155 -3.45 15.16 -2.66
CA LEU A 155 -2.77 14.17 -1.84
C LEU A 155 -2.37 12.95 -2.68
N MET A 156 -3.22 12.51 -3.61
CA MET A 156 -2.88 11.42 -4.54
C MET A 156 -1.65 11.76 -5.37
N ASP A 157 -1.58 12.98 -5.93
CA ASP A 157 -0.43 13.43 -6.72
C ASP A 157 0.85 13.53 -5.87
N LEU A 158 0.76 13.99 -4.61
CA LEU A 158 1.91 14.03 -3.70
C LEU A 158 2.41 12.62 -3.32
N LEU A 159 1.48 11.68 -3.09
CA LEU A 159 1.84 10.29 -2.81
C LEU A 159 2.47 9.61 -4.03
N ALA A 160 1.94 9.88 -5.23
CA ALA A 160 2.49 9.39 -6.48
C ALA A 160 3.90 9.95 -6.74
N GLU A 161 4.11 11.25 -6.52
CA GLU A 161 5.42 11.89 -6.61
C GLU A 161 6.41 11.24 -5.65
N ASN A 162 6.05 11.06 -4.37
CA ASN A 162 6.92 10.39 -3.41
C ASN A 162 7.26 8.94 -3.82
N ALA A 163 6.28 8.18 -4.31
CA ALA A 163 6.50 6.82 -4.78
C ALA A 163 7.53 6.79 -5.94
N HIS A 164 7.37 7.72 -6.89
CA HIS A 164 8.29 7.89 -8.01
C HIS A 164 9.71 8.26 -7.58
N GLU A 165 9.86 9.19 -6.64
CA GLU A 165 11.17 9.62 -6.16
C GLU A 165 11.89 8.50 -5.38
N VAL A 166 11.15 7.74 -4.56
CA VAL A 166 11.68 6.57 -3.85
C VAL A 166 12.11 5.47 -4.83
N TRP A 167 11.29 5.18 -5.84
CA TRP A 167 11.62 4.23 -6.91
C TRP A 167 12.86 4.69 -7.68
N SER A 168 12.87 5.95 -8.15
CA SER A 168 13.97 6.53 -8.92
C SER A 168 15.28 6.45 -8.16
N LYS A 169 15.27 6.83 -6.88
CA LYS A 169 16.44 6.72 -6.01
C LYS A 169 16.94 5.27 -5.91
N GLY A 170 16.05 4.31 -5.65
CA GLY A 170 16.43 2.90 -5.56
C GLY A 170 17.06 2.38 -6.85
N ARG A 171 16.53 2.78 -8.01
CA ARG A 171 17.08 2.42 -9.32
C ARG A 171 18.44 3.06 -9.58
N MET A 172 18.61 4.34 -9.23
CA MET A 172 19.91 5.01 -9.34
C MET A 172 20.96 4.36 -8.43
N ASP A 173 20.59 3.99 -7.20
CA ASP A 173 21.47 3.27 -6.27
C ASP A 173 21.86 1.86 -6.82
N GLU A 174 21.02 1.24 -7.65
CA GLU A 174 21.32 0.02 -8.42
C GLU A 174 22.15 0.25 -9.70
N GLY A 175 22.54 1.51 -9.98
CA GLY A 175 23.31 1.92 -11.14
C GLY A 175 22.49 2.17 -12.41
N TRP A 176 21.18 2.36 -12.30
CA TRP A 176 20.35 2.77 -13.43
C TRP A 176 20.49 4.26 -13.71
N THR A 177 20.40 4.62 -14.99
CA THR A 177 20.51 6.01 -15.46
C THR A 177 19.38 6.34 -16.43
N TYR A 178 19.17 7.63 -16.66
CA TYR A 178 18.21 8.07 -17.68
C TYR A 178 18.62 7.59 -19.09
N GLY A 179 17.63 7.24 -19.90
CA GLY A 179 17.78 7.06 -21.34
C GLY A 179 16.45 7.23 -22.07
N GLN A 180 16.49 7.67 -23.33
CA GLN A 180 15.29 7.91 -24.14
C GLN A 180 14.46 6.66 -24.41
N VAL A 181 15.05 5.47 -24.27
CA VAL A 181 14.41 4.16 -24.39
C VAL A 181 14.90 3.28 -23.25
N ARG A 182 14.04 2.38 -22.75
CA ARG A 182 14.42 1.39 -21.74
C ARG A 182 15.43 0.41 -22.33
N ASP A 183 16.56 0.25 -21.63
CA ASP A 183 17.61 -0.71 -21.98
C ASP A 183 18.13 -1.37 -20.70
N ASP A 184 17.72 -2.61 -20.45
CA ASP A 184 18.06 -3.31 -19.21
C ASP A 184 19.54 -3.73 -19.16
N LYS A 185 20.20 -3.91 -20.32
CA LYS A 185 21.62 -4.26 -20.41
C LYS A 185 22.51 -3.08 -20.03
N LEU A 186 22.15 -1.88 -20.51
CA LEU A 186 22.82 -0.63 -20.19
C LEU A 186 22.25 0.04 -18.92
N LYS A 187 21.27 -0.59 -18.27
CA LYS A 187 20.53 -0.06 -17.12
C LYS A 187 19.99 1.34 -17.37
N LYS A 188 19.28 1.55 -18.47
CA LYS A 188 18.61 2.80 -18.82
C LYS A 188 17.11 2.68 -18.67
N HIS A 189 16.47 3.70 -18.12
CA HIS A 189 15.01 3.77 -18.02
C HIS A 189 14.50 5.18 -18.34
N VAL A 190 13.37 5.23 -19.08
CA VAL A 190 12.77 6.48 -19.57
C VAL A 190 12.26 7.37 -18.45
N CYS A 191 11.62 6.78 -17.44
CA CYS A 191 11.07 7.51 -16.31
C CYS A 191 12.11 7.99 -15.28
N LEU A 192 13.43 7.81 -15.48
CA LEU A 192 14.44 8.34 -14.53
C LEU A 192 14.66 9.86 -14.73
N VAL A 193 13.58 10.60 -14.60
CA VAL A 193 13.47 12.06 -14.63
C VAL A 193 12.62 12.51 -13.43
N PRO A 194 12.74 13.76 -12.97
CA PRO A 194 11.87 14.28 -11.92
C PRO A 194 10.39 14.10 -12.26
N TYR A 195 9.56 13.79 -11.25
CA TYR A 195 8.13 13.46 -11.43
C TYR A 195 7.36 14.49 -12.29
N VAL A 196 7.66 15.78 -12.16
CA VAL A 196 7.04 16.87 -12.93
C VAL A 196 7.22 16.73 -14.45
N PHE A 197 8.26 16.04 -14.91
CA PHE A 197 8.56 15.83 -16.32
C PHE A 197 7.94 14.55 -16.91
N LEU A 198 7.32 13.72 -16.07
CA LEU A 198 6.56 12.57 -16.56
C LEU A 198 5.31 13.05 -17.31
N THR A 199 4.94 12.31 -18.34
CA THR A 199 3.65 12.45 -19.00
C THR A 199 2.51 12.00 -18.07
N GLU A 200 1.29 12.47 -18.31
CA GLU A 200 0.13 12.02 -17.53
C GLU A 200 -0.10 10.50 -17.63
N ALA A 201 0.23 9.90 -18.77
CA ALA A 201 0.15 8.45 -18.95
C ALA A 201 1.17 7.69 -18.09
N GLU A 202 2.37 8.26 -17.89
CA GLU A 202 3.40 7.68 -17.03
C GLU A 202 3.04 7.84 -15.54
N LYS A 203 2.43 8.97 -15.15
CA LYS A 203 1.97 9.21 -13.77
C LYS A 203 0.74 8.40 -13.39
N ASP A 204 -0.11 8.05 -14.35
CA ASP A 204 -1.42 7.42 -14.12
C ASP A 204 -1.32 6.17 -13.24
N PHE A 205 -0.26 5.38 -13.41
CA PHE A 205 0.01 4.21 -12.59
C PHE A 205 0.22 4.56 -11.11
N ASP A 206 1.10 5.53 -10.82
CA ASP A 206 1.42 5.96 -9.46
C ASP A 206 0.22 6.65 -8.80
N VAL A 207 -0.52 7.46 -9.57
CA VAL A 207 -1.74 8.13 -9.08
C VAL A 207 -2.83 7.11 -8.74
N LYS A 208 -3.06 6.09 -9.59
CA LYS A 208 -4.01 5.02 -9.29
C LYS A 208 -3.60 4.19 -8.07
N THR A 209 -2.30 3.95 -7.91
CA THR A 209 -1.73 3.28 -6.73
C THR A 209 -1.99 4.09 -5.46
N ALA A 210 -1.75 5.40 -5.51
CA ALA A 210 -2.05 6.31 -4.42
C ALA A 210 -3.57 6.35 -4.10
N GLU A 211 -4.42 6.42 -5.13
CA GLU A 211 -5.88 6.40 -4.97
C GLU A 211 -6.34 5.10 -4.28
N ALA A 212 -5.88 3.93 -4.74
CA ALA A 212 -6.22 2.64 -4.15
C ALA A 212 -5.81 2.56 -2.66
N THR A 213 -4.63 3.08 -2.33
CA THR A 213 -4.14 3.19 -0.94
C THR A 213 -5.08 4.05 -0.08
N LEU A 214 -5.50 5.20 -0.59
CA LEU A 214 -6.44 6.06 0.14
C LEU A 214 -7.82 5.39 0.29
N LYS A 215 -8.31 4.69 -0.74
CA LYS A 215 -9.61 3.99 -0.70
C LYS A 215 -9.59 2.89 0.34
N MET A 216 -8.47 2.19 0.45
CA MET A 216 -8.24 1.19 1.49
C MET A 216 -8.36 1.78 2.90
N LEU A 217 -7.69 2.92 3.16
CA LEU A 217 -7.81 3.63 4.44
C LEU A 217 -9.27 3.97 4.78
N TYR A 218 -10.01 4.49 3.80
CA TYR A 218 -11.43 4.82 3.95
C TYR A 218 -12.28 3.58 4.24
N ALA A 219 -12.09 2.51 3.47
CA ALA A 219 -12.85 1.27 3.63
C ALA A 219 -12.58 0.60 4.99
N LEU A 220 -11.34 0.69 5.50
CA LEU A 220 -10.95 0.27 6.85
C LEU A 220 -11.53 1.16 7.96
N GLY A 221 -12.19 2.27 7.64
CA GLY A 221 -12.87 3.14 8.61
C GLY A 221 -12.01 4.32 9.09
N TYR A 222 -11.06 4.77 8.27
CA TYR A 222 -10.22 5.94 8.56
C TYR A 222 -10.44 7.05 7.53
N LEU A 223 -10.53 8.27 8.02
CA LEU A 223 -10.66 9.47 7.21
C LEU A 223 -9.31 10.13 7.01
N ILE A 224 -9.10 10.68 5.83
CA ILE A 224 -8.04 11.66 5.59
C ILE A 224 -8.58 13.03 6.00
N VAL A 225 -7.82 13.74 6.81
CA VAL A 225 -8.16 15.09 7.25
C VAL A 225 -7.07 16.08 6.86
N ASP A 226 -7.46 17.34 6.65
CA ASP A 226 -6.51 18.44 6.47
C ASP A 226 -5.78 18.79 7.80
N SER A 227 -4.91 19.80 7.75
CA SER A 227 -4.19 20.29 8.95
C SER A 227 -5.11 20.85 10.04
N ASN A 228 -6.37 21.17 9.71
CA ASN A 228 -7.38 21.68 10.64
C ASN A 228 -8.29 20.56 11.19
N GLY A 229 -8.11 19.32 10.73
CA GLY A 229 -8.93 18.17 11.13
C GLY A 229 -10.24 18.03 10.35
N HIS A 230 -10.43 18.79 9.26
CA HIS A 230 -11.59 18.64 8.40
C HIS A 230 -11.45 17.44 7.48
N SER A 231 -12.51 16.63 7.37
CA SER A 231 -12.55 15.51 6.42
C SER A 231 -12.36 16.01 4.99
N LEU A 232 -11.49 15.34 4.25
CA LEU A 232 -11.31 15.55 2.82
C LEU A 232 -12.12 14.58 1.95
N VAL A 233 -12.82 13.65 2.60
CA VAL A 233 -13.77 12.69 2.02
C VAL A 233 -15.19 13.08 2.36
#